data_AF-A0A2X1REL8-F1
#
_entry.id   AF-A0A2X1REL8-F1
#
_cell.length_a   1.000
_cell.length_b   1.000
_cell.length_c   1.000
_cell.angle_alpha   90.00
_cell.angle_beta   90.00
_cell.angle_gamma   90.00
#
_symmetry.space_group_name_H-M   'P 1'
#
loop_
_entity.id
_entity.type
_entity.pdbx_description
1 polymer ?
#
loop_
_entity_poly.entity_id
_entity_poly.type
_entity_poly.pdbx_seq_one_letter_code
_entity_poly.pdbx_strand_id
1 'polypeptide(L)'
;MAQLLRTQAQAGKHDIETLYLQAVNNATQFIYIENQYFRWPPLAELINQVAERQSKVGRELHLFVVTNVTDEGIGAGTVNTQRMLEVLGRANIIPEVTKTA
;
A
#
# COMPACT_ATOMS: atom_id res chain seq x y z
N MET A 1 -12.23 -22.06 1.99
CA MET A 1 -13.30 -21.23 2.59
C MET A 1 -13.12 -19.81 2.06
N ALA A 2 -14.18 -19.12 1.66
CA ALA A 2 -14.10 -17.76 1.13
C ALA A 2 -15.02 -16.84 1.95
N GLN A 3 -14.63 -15.59 2.13
CA GLN A 3 -15.38 -14.59 2.88
C GLN A 3 -15.67 -13.39 1.99
N LEU A 4 -16.92 -12.95 1.98
CA LEU A 4 -17.33 -11.71 1.33
C LEU A 4 -17.13 -10.54 2.29
N LEU A 5 -16.52 -9.47 1.79
CA LEU A 5 -16.20 -8.26 2.56
C LEU A 5 -16.75 -7.03 1.86
N ARG A 6 -17.00 -5.98 2.62
CA ARG A 6 -17.50 -4.71 2.09
C ARG A 6 -17.00 -3.52 2.88
N THR A 7 -17.00 -2.37 2.20
CA THR A 7 -16.97 -1.05 2.82
C THR A 7 -18.33 -0.40 2.59
N GLN A 8 -19.03 -0.03 3.67
CA GLN A 8 -20.34 0.60 3.62
C GLN A 8 -20.44 1.61 4.77
N ALA A 9 -20.13 2.88 4.47
CA ALA A 9 -20.05 3.94 5.47
C ALA A 9 -21.37 4.16 6.24
N GLN A 10 -22.52 4.03 5.57
CA GLN A 10 -23.84 4.17 6.20
C GLN A 10 -24.13 3.10 7.25
N ALA A 11 -23.44 1.96 7.17
CA ALA A 11 -23.53 0.85 8.11
C ALA A 11 -22.28 0.76 9.02
N GLY A 12 -21.36 1.73 8.94
CA GLY A 12 -20.08 1.70 9.66
C GLY A 12 -19.20 0.49 9.35
N LYS A 13 -19.30 -0.08 8.14
CA LYS A 13 -18.55 -1.28 7.73
C LYS A 13 -17.30 -0.91 6.96
N HIS A 14 -16.16 -1.47 7.38
CA HIS A 14 -14.83 -1.28 6.81
C HIS A 14 -14.09 -2.62 6.75
N ASP A 15 -14.80 -3.69 6.38
CA ASP A 15 -14.29 -5.07 6.49
C ASP A 15 -13.11 -5.31 5.52
N ILE A 16 -13.13 -4.66 4.35
CA ILE A 16 -12.04 -4.71 3.37
C ILE A 16 -10.76 -4.11 3.95
N GLU A 17 -10.85 -2.93 4.56
CA GLU A 17 -9.71 -2.25 5.19
C GLU A 17 -9.08 -3.13 6.28
N THR A 18 -9.94 -3.71 7.13
CA THR A 18 -9.50 -4.61 8.20
C THR A 18 -8.78 -5.84 7.65
N LEU A 19 -9.29 -6.43 6.56
CA LEU A 19 -8.61 -7.56 5.92
C LEU A 19 -7.26 -7.17 5.35
N TYR A 20 -7.13 -6.02 4.69
CA TYR A 20 -5.83 -5.56 4.18
C TYR A 20 -4.78 -5.48 5.28
N LEU A 21 -5.11 -4.86 6.42
CA LEU A 21 -4.20 -4.76 7.56
C LEU A 21 -3.87 -6.13 8.16
N GLN A 22 -4.86 -7.01 8.30
CA GLN A 22 -4.65 -8.37 8.80
C GLN A 22 -3.76 -9.19 7.87
N ALA A 23 -3.96 -9.10 6.55
CA ALA A 23 -3.19 -9.81 5.55
C ALA A 23 -1.72 -9.36 5.57
N VAL A 24 -1.47 -8.05 5.61
CA VAL A 24 -0.12 -7.49 5.74
C VAL A 24 0.54 -7.95 7.05
N ASN A 25 -0.19 -7.87 8.18
CA ASN A 25 0.37 -8.25 9.47
C ASN A 25 0.80 -9.72 9.55
N ASN A 26 0.16 -10.59 8.77
CA ASN A 26 0.43 -12.02 8.74
C ASN A 26 1.35 -12.46 7.57
N ALA A 27 1.78 -11.53 6.70
CA ALA A 27 2.65 -11.85 5.58
C ALA A 27 4.06 -12.25 6.06
N THR A 28 4.62 -13.29 5.44
CA THR A 28 5.90 -13.89 5.87
C THR A 28 7.02 -13.83 4.84
N GLN A 29 6.70 -13.73 3.55
CA GLN A 29 7.70 -13.82 2.47
C GLN A 29 7.54 -12.68 1.46
N PHE A 30 6.33 -12.49 0.92
CA PHE A 30 6.08 -11.42 -0.01
C PHE A 30 4.63 -10.92 0.04
N ILE A 31 4.44 -9.70 -0.47
CA ILE A 31 3.14 -9.10 -0.75
C ILE A 31 3.18 -8.66 -2.22
N TYR A 32 2.16 -9.06 -2.98
CA TYR A 32 1.93 -8.60 -4.35
C TYR A 32 0.64 -7.78 -4.38
N ILE A 33 0.73 -6.55 -4.88
CA ILE A 33 -0.41 -5.62 -5.00
C ILE A 33 -0.52 -5.21 -6.46
N GLU A 34 -1.67 -5.49 -7.05
CA GLU A 34 -2.09 -4.90 -8.32
C GLU A 34 -3.31 -4.04 -8.04
N ASN A 35 -3.17 -2.72 -8.19
CA ASN A 35 -4.24 -1.79 -7.90
C ASN A 35 -4.07 -0.51 -8.73
N GLN A 36 -5.17 0.07 -9.19
CA GLN A 36 -5.18 1.35 -9.89
C GLN A 36 -4.70 2.51 -9.00
N TYR A 37 -4.98 2.45 -7.69
CA TYR A 37 -4.62 3.51 -6.75
C TYR A 37 -3.72 2.98 -5.63
N PHE A 38 -2.47 3.42 -5.63
CA PHE A 38 -1.49 3.10 -4.59
C PHE A 38 -1.18 4.33 -3.72
N ARG A 39 -2.15 4.71 -2.87
CA ARG A 39 -2.16 6.01 -2.17
C ARG A 39 -2.67 5.95 -0.73
N TRP A 40 -2.34 4.90 0.01
CA TRP A 40 -2.74 4.72 1.41
C TRP A 40 -1.52 4.57 2.34
N PRO A 41 -0.92 5.69 2.79
CA PRO A 41 0.31 5.67 3.60
C PRO A 41 0.26 4.78 4.85
N PRO A 42 -0.84 4.69 5.62
CA PRO A 42 -0.93 3.77 6.77
C PRO A 42 -0.63 2.30 6.42
N LEU A 43 -0.98 1.85 5.21
CA LEU A 43 -0.64 0.49 4.76
C LEU A 43 0.87 0.33 4.57
N ALA A 44 1.53 1.32 3.98
CA ALA A 44 2.98 1.32 3.80
C ALA A 44 3.72 1.36 5.16
N GLU A 45 3.22 2.16 6.11
CA GLU A 45 3.74 2.21 7.47
C GLU A 45 3.66 0.82 8.13
N LEU A 46 2.53 0.12 8.01
CA LEU A 46 2.38 -1.24 8.53
C LEU A 46 3.29 -2.25 7.81
N ILE A 47 3.42 -2.18 6.49
CA ILE A 47 4.33 -3.06 5.72
C ILE A 47 5.77 -2.92 6.23
N ASN A 48 6.25 -1.69 6.42
CA ASN A 48 7.58 -1.45 6.98
C ASN A 48 7.75 -2.02 8.38
N GLN A 49 6.75 -1.85 9.26
CA GLN A 49 6.79 -2.42 10.61
C GLN A 49 6.85 -3.96 10.57
N VAL A 50 6.09 -4.60 9.68
CA VAL A 50 6.14 -6.06 9.50
C VAL A 50 7.51 -6.48 8.97
N ALA A 51 8.03 -5.81 7.94
CA ALA A 51 9.35 -6.09 7.38
C ALA A 51 10.46 -5.94 8.43
N GLU A 52 10.41 -4.91 9.27
CA GLU A 52 11.35 -4.71 10.38
C GLU A 52 11.27 -5.86 11.40
N ARG A 53 10.05 -6.31 11.75
CA ARG A 53 9.87 -7.47 12.66
C ARG A 53 10.41 -8.77 12.05
N GLN A 54 10.19 -9.00 10.75
CA GLN A 54 10.73 -10.18 10.05
C GLN A 54 12.27 -10.12 10.00
N SER A 55 12.84 -8.94 9.74
CA SER A 55 14.29 -8.71 9.68
C SER A 55 14.97 -9.07 11.01
N LYS A 56 14.36 -8.72 12.14
CA LYS A 56 14.85 -9.07 13.49
C LYS A 56 14.96 -10.58 13.75
N VAL A 57 14.23 -11.41 13.01
CA VAL A 57 14.28 -12.88 13.10
C VAL A 57 14.97 -13.53 11.90
N GLY A 58 15.73 -12.75 11.11
CA GLY A 58 16.50 -13.24 9.97
C GLY A 58 15.67 -13.57 8.74
N ARG A 59 14.47 -12.97 8.61
CA ARG A 59 13.60 -13.14 7.44
C ARG A 59 13.45 -11.82 6.69
N GLU A 60 13.23 -11.91 5.39
CA GLU A 60 12.95 -10.76 4.54
C GLU A 60 11.51 -10.80 4.05
N LEU A 61 10.90 -9.61 3.88
CA LEU A 61 9.59 -9.43 3.28
C LEU A 61 9.74 -8.64 1.98
N HIS A 62 9.38 -9.24 0.85
CA HIS A 62 9.43 -8.60 -0.45
C HIS A 62 8.09 -7.96 -0.82
N LEU A 63 8.11 -6.71 -1.27
CA LEU A 63 6.91 -6.01 -1.74
C LEU A 63 7.00 -5.78 -3.24
N PHE A 64 5.98 -6.24 -3.97
CA PHE A 64 5.80 -6.00 -5.40
C PHE A 64 4.50 -5.22 -5.61
N VAL A 65 4.57 -4.11 -6.33
CA VAL A 65 3.43 -3.24 -6.59
C VAL A 65 3.34 -2.94 -8.08
N VAL A 66 2.17 -3.22 -8.66
CA VAL A 66 1.81 -2.86 -10.02
C VAL A 66 0.64 -1.87 -9.92
N THR A 67 0.86 -0.66 -10.43
CA THR A 67 -0.14 0.42 -10.44
C THR A 67 -0.06 1.16 -11.77
N ASN A 68 -1.20 1.71 -12.20
CA ASN A 68 -1.25 2.50 -13.43
C ASN A 68 -0.47 3.81 -13.27
N VAL A 69 0.12 4.26 -14.38
CA VAL A 69 0.78 5.56 -14.53
C VAL A 69 -0.06 6.36 -15.52
N THR A 70 -1.02 7.16 -15.06
CA THR A 70 -1.82 8.02 -15.96
C THR A 70 -2.06 9.39 -15.36
N ASP A 71 -1.87 10.43 -16.18
CA ASP A 71 -2.11 11.84 -15.83
C ASP A 71 -3.53 12.08 -15.28
N GLU A 72 -4.52 11.33 -15.79
CA GLU A 72 -5.93 11.41 -15.39
C GLU A 72 -6.23 10.69 -14.06
N GLY A 73 -5.41 9.72 -13.65
CA GLY A 73 -5.53 8.99 -12.38
C GLY A 73 -4.76 9.64 -11.22
N ILE A 74 -3.95 10.65 -11.54
CA ILE A 74 -2.93 11.30 -10.70
C ILE A 74 -3.35 12.74 -10.33
N GLY A 75 -4.59 13.18 -10.60
CA GLY A 75 -5.13 14.40 -9.95
C GLY A 75 -5.32 14.22 -8.43
N ALA A 76 -5.21 15.31 -7.63
CA ALA A 76 -5.48 15.48 -6.18
C ALA A 76 -4.94 14.44 -5.15
N GLY A 77 -4.58 13.23 -5.56
CA GLY A 77 -4.10 12.11 -4.76
C GLY A 77 -2.61 11.82 -4.94
N THR A 78 -1.90 12.62 -5.74
CA THR A 78 -0.44 12.59 -5.92
C THR A 78 0.30 12.64 -4.60
N VAL A 79 -0.13 13.52 -3.69
CA VAL A 79 0.51 13.69 -2.38
C VAL A 79 0.52 12.39 -1.58
N ASN A 80 -0.58 11.63 -1.61
CA ASN A 80 -0.67 10.37 -0.87
C ASN A 80 0.07 9.23 -1.56
N THR A 81 0.11 9.19 -2.90
CA THR A 81 0.97 8.26 -3.64
C THR A 81 2.45 8.54 -3.33
N GLN A 82 2.85 9.81 -3.41
CA GLN A 82 4.20 10.25 -3.10
C GLN A 82 4.57 9.91 -1.66
N ARG A 83 3.73 10.28 -0.68
CA ARG A 83 3.95 9.94 0.72
C ARG A 83 4.04 8.43 0.93
N MET A 84 3.23 7.64 0.23
CA MET A 84 3.30 6.18 0.29
C MET A 84 4.64 5.65 -0.25
N LEU A 85 5.14 6.17 -1.36
CA LEU A 85 6.45 5.82 -1.91
C LEU A 85 7.61 6.30 -1.01
N GLU A 86 7.50 7.49 -0.42
CA GLU A 86 8.47 8.01 0.55
C GLU A 86 8.58 7.11 1.77
N VAL A 87 7.44 6.70 2.35
CA VAL A 87 7.41 5.75 3.47
C VAL A 87 8.12 4.45 3.09
N LEU A 88 7.92 3.94 1.87
CA LEU A 88 8.57 2.72 1.38
C LEU A 88 10.05 2.91 0.97
N GLY A 89 10.63 4.09 1.16
CA GLY A 89 12.01 4.39 0.76
C GLY A 89 12.21 4.45 -0.76
N ARG A 90 11.12 4.63 -1.52
CA ARG A 90 11.09 4.66 -2.99
C ARG A 90 10.76 6.04 -3.56
N ALA A 91 11.03 7.11 -2.82
CA ALA A 91 10.85 8.49 -3.26
C ALA A 91 11.55 8.79 -4.61
N ASN A 92 12.66 8.13 -4.91
CA ASN A 92 13.39 8.33 -6.17
C ASN A 92 12.72 7.68 -7.40
N ILE A 93 11.67 6.88 -7.22
CA ILE A 93 10.93 6.19 -8.31
C ILE A 93 9.70 7.02 -8.74
N ILE A 94 9.51 8.21 -8.17
CA ILE A 94 8.44 9.13 -8.57
C ILE A 94 8.57 9.43 -10.08
N PRO A 95 7.54 9.15 -10.90
CA PRO A 95 7.53 9.50 -12.32
C PRO A 95 7.78 11.00 -12.49
N GLU A 96 8.61 11.39 -13.46
CA GLU A 96 8.98 12.80 -13.71
C GLU A 96 7.79 13.74 -13.90
N VAL A 97 6.63 13.19 -14.24
CA VAL A 97 5.36 13.91 -14.37
C VAL A 97 4.93 14.66 -13.10
N THR A 98 5.48 14.29 -11.94
CA THR A 98 5.17 14.91 -10.63
C THR A 98 6.16 15.99 -10.19
N LYS A 99 7.26 16.23 -10.93
CA LYS A 99 8.31 17.19 -10.53
C LYS A 99 8.00 18.66 -10.89
N THR A 100 6.91 18.92 -11.61
CA THR A 100 6.64 20.23 -12.23
C THR A 100 5.32 20.89 -11.80
N ALA A 101 4.78 20.52 -10.63
CA ALA A 101 3.63 21.20 -10.03
C ALA A 101 4.06 22.09 -8.85
#